data_AF-A0A015MN53-F1
#
_entry.id   AF-A0A015MN53-F1
#
_cell.length_a   1.000
_cell.length_b   1.000
_cell.length_c   1.000
_cell.angle_alpha   90.00
_cell.angle_beta   90.00
_cell.angle_gamma   90.00
#
_symmetry.space_group_name_H-M   'P 1'
#
loop_
_entity.id
_entity.type
_entity.pdbx_description
1 polymer ?
#
loop_
_entity_poly.entity_id
_entity_poly.type
_entity_poly.pdbx_seq_one_letter_code
_entity_poly.pdbx_strand_id
1 'polypeptide(L)'
;MIELTRIKQEKNESVEEYTGRFRSILRIATRGLEPTLGYQVRRSNPTDLSDAIKTARGEEEAKNELIRKTTGINIEQISQEKNIEEILKEGTNKREENEIYRKMQKPVNEKDIDELSKALEQFRAERIAMGETLNEIKNQQRRNINRNANTRNARIMRCYECNEEGHIRPECPQLRRRIIIERKIILIEIIIMKEEIIMIIEI
;
A
#
# COMPACT_ATOMS: atom_id res chain seq x y z
N MET A 1 -3.16 28.01 -23.01
CA MET A 1 -4.24 28.62 -22.20
C MET A 1 -5.17 29.45 -23.11
N ILE A 2 -5.94 28.80 -23.99
CA ILE A 2 -6.81 29.46 -24.99
C ILE A 2 -8.28 28.99 -24.88
N GLU A 3 -8.60 28.06 -23.99
CA GLU A 3 -9.89 27.35 -24.06
C GLU A 3 -11.01 27.92 -23.17
N LEU A 4 -10.68 28.57 -22.04
CA LEU A 4 -11.71 29.04 -21.10
C LEU A 4 -12.44 30.31 -21.55
N THR A 5 -11.79 31.18 -22.33
CA THR A 5 -12.41 32.42 -22.85
C THR A 5 -13.35 32.17 -24.05
N ARG A 6 -13.37 30.94 -24.59
CA ARG A 6 -14.20 30.56 -25.74
C ARG A 6 -15.52 29.89 -25.34
N ILE A 7 -15.70 29.53 -24.07
CA ILE A 7 -16.92 28.88 -23.58
C ILE A 7 -17.95 29.95 -23.23
N LYS A 8 -18.90 30.18 -24.13
CA LYS A 8 -20.05 31.07 -23.92
C LYS A 8 -21.30 30.25 -23.63
N GLN A 9 -22.23 30.82 -22.88
CA GLN A 9 -23.55 30.23 -22.68
C GLN A 9 -24.28 30.20 -24.03
N GLU A 10 -24.86 29.04 -24.36
CA GLU A 10 -25.64 28.89 -25.58
C GLU A 10 -27.06 29.45 -25.41
N LYS A 11 -27.73 29.83 -26.51
CA LYS A 11 -29.04 30.51 -26.47
C LYS A 11 -30.15 29.71 -25.78
N ASN A 12 -30.03 28.38 -25.72
CA ASN A 12 -31.00 27.47 -25.12
C ASN A 12 -30.45 26.73 -23.90
N GLU A 13 -29.34 27.21 -23.33
CA GLU A 13 -28.66 26.58 -22.18
C GLU A 13 -29.00 27.32 -20.89
N SER A 14 -29.40 26.58 -19.85
CA SER A 14 -29.59 27.16 -18.52
C SER A 14 -28.25 27.58 -17.89
N VAL A 15 -28.31 28.51 -16.93
CA VAL A 15 -27.10 28.98 -16.22
C VAL A 15 -26.43 27.81 -15.48
N GLU A 16 -27.21 26.90 -14.93
CA GLU A 16 -26.75 25.69 -14.24
C GLU A 16 -26.00 24.75 -15.18
N GLU A 17 -26.53 24.50 -16.38
CA GLU A 17 -25.89 23.65 -17.40
C GLU A 17 -24.58 24.26 -17.89
N TYR A 18 -24.57 25.56 -18.18
CA TYR A 18 -23.37 26.31 -18.56
C TYR A 18 -22.28 26.19 -17.49
N THR A 19 -22.68 26.41 -16.22
CA THR A 19 -21.75 26.34 -15.09
C THR A 19 -21.23 24.91 -14.90
N GLY A 20 -22.06 23.89 -15.13
CA GLY A 20 -21.67 22.47 -15.10
C GLY A 20 -20.61 22.12 -16.15
N ARG A 21 -20.76 22.60 -17.39
CA ARG A 21 -19.75 22.40 -18.45
C ARG A 21 -18.47 23.16 -18.16
N PHE A 22 -18.58 24.40 -17.70
CA PHE A 22 -17.41 25.21 -17.34
C PHE A 22 -16.59 24.53 -16.22
N ARG A 23 -17.24 24.04 -15.16
CA ARG A 23 -16.58 23.28 -14.09
C ARG A 23 -15.93 21.97 -14.57
N SER A 24 -16.57 21.29 -15.52
CA SER A 24 -15.99 20.07 -16.12
C SER A 24 -14.67 20.37 -16.84
N ILE A 25 -14.59 21.52 -17.50
CA ILE A 25 -13.37 21.95 -18.20
C ILE A 25 -12.30 22.42 -17.19
N LEU A 26 -12.67 23.10 -16.11
CA LEU A 26 -11.74 23.39 -15.00
C LEU A 26 -11.14 22.10 -14.40
N ARG A 27 -11.93 21.02 -14.27
CA ARG A 27 -11.43 19.72 -13.81
C ARG A 27 -10.44 19.08 -14.79
N ILE A 28 -10.56 19.36 -16.09
CA ILE A 28 -9.60 18.89 -17.11
C ILE A 28 -8.33 19.75 -17.04
N ALA A 29 -8.46 21.07 -16.94
CA ALA A 29 -7.33 21.99 -16.84
C ALA A 29 -6.44 21.70 -15.63
N THR A 30 -7.04 21.32 -14.50
CA THR A 30 -6.32 20.92 -13.27
C THR A 30 -5.67 19.53 -13.33
N ARG A 31 -5.79 18.78 -14.44
CA ARG A 31 -5.02 17.53 -14.66
C ARG A 31 -3.56 17.78 -15.05
N GLY A 32 -3.21 18.99 -15.49
CA GLY A 32 -1.83 19.38 -15.73
C GLY A 32 -1.03 19.68 -14.47
N LEU A 33 -1.68 19.73 -13.31
CA LEU A 33 -1.02 19.85 -12.01
C LEU A 33 -0.43 18.51 -11.56
N GLU A 34 0.57 18.58 -10.67
CA GLU A 34 1.11 17.41 -9.98
C GLU A 34 -0.04 16.57 -9.37
N PRO A 35 -0.01 15.22 -9.45
CA PRO A 35 -1.18 14.40 -9.13
C PRO A 35 -1.77 14.61 -7.75
N THR A 36 -0.95 14.80 -6.71
CA THR A 36 -1.43 15.03 -5.33
C THR A 36 -2.05 16.41 -5.19
N LEU A 37 -1.40 17.44 -5.75
CA LEU A 37 -1.89 18.82 -5.76
C LEU A 37 -3.20 18.94 -6.55
N GLY A 38 -3.23 18.37 -7.76
CA GLY A 38 -4.42 18.36 -8.60
C GLY A 38 -5.59 17.62 -7.96
N TYR A 39 -5.34 16.56 -7.18
CA TYR A 39 -6.39 15.89 -6.41
C TYR A 39 -6.98 16.81 -5.34
N GLN A 40 -6.15 17.50 -4.57
CA GLN A 40 -6.61 18.43 -3.53
C GLN A 40 -7.42 19.59 -4.12
N VAL A 41 -6.93 20.18 -5.21
CA VAL A 41 -7.63 21.26 -5.93
C VAL A 41 -8.97 20.78 -6.51
N ARG A 42 -9.07 19.54 -7.00
CA ARG A 42 -10.37 19.02 -7.48
C ARG A 42 -11.33 18.73 -6.32
N ARG A 43 -10.81 18.29 -5.17
CA ARG A 43 -11.60 18.01 -3.96
C ARG A 43 -12.20 19.28 -3.36
N SER A 44 -11.51 20.42 -3.45
CA SER A 44 -12.07 21.71 -3.01
C SER A 44 -13.18 22.24 -3.91
N ASN A 45 -13.38 21.64 -5.09
CA ASN A 45 -14.43 21.98 -6.05
C ASN A 45 -14.48 23.48 -6.38
N PRO A 46 -13.39 24.04 -6.94
CA PRO A 46 -13.26 25.47 -7.17
C PRO A 46 -14.32 25.98 -8.13
N THR A 47 -14.82 27.18 -7.85
CA THR A 47 -15.91 27.79 -8.64
C THR A 47 -15.41 28.49 -9.90
N ASP A 48 -14.14 28.88 -9.91
CA ASP A 48 -13.47 29.50 -11.05
C ASP A 48 -11.96 29.16 -11.08
N LEU A 49 -11.27 29.62 -12.12
CA LEU A 49 -9.84 29.36 -12.28
C LEU A 49 -8.98 30.07 -11.21
N SER A 50 -9.38 31.26 -10.77
CA SER A 50 -8.66 32.04 -9.75
C SER A 50 -8.69 31.30 -8.41
N ASP A 51 -9.86 30.77 -8.05
CA ASP A 51 -10.08 29.96 -6.86
C ASP A 51 -9.28 28.64 -6.91
N ALA A 52 -9.24 28.00 -8.09
CA ALA A 52 -8.41 26.81 -8.32
C ALA A 52 -6.91 27.11 -8.15
N ILE A 53 -6.42 28.22 -8.71
CA ILE A 53 -5.02 28.66 -8.59
C ILE A 53 -4.67 28.99 -7.13
N LYS A 54 -5.54 29.74 -6.45
CA LYS A 54 -5.35 30.11 -5.04
C LYS A 54 -5.25 28.87 -4.16
N THR A 55 -6.13 27.89 -4.39
CA THR A 55 -6.08 26.61 -3.68
C THR A 55 -4.78 25.85 -3.97
N ALA A 56 -4.41 25.75 -5.25
CA ALA A 56 -3.17 25.06 -5.65
C ALA A 56 -1.94 25.69 -5.00
N ARG A 57 -1.84 27.02 -4.99
CA ARG A 57 -0.71 27.73 -4.37
C ARG A 57 -0.63 27.49 -2.86
N GLY A 58 -1.77 27.52 -2.17
CA GLY A 58 -1.79 27.26 -0.73
C GLY A 58 -1.35 25.85 -0.36
N GLU A 59 -1.76 24.84 -1.13
CA GLU A 59 -1.35 23.43 -0.91
C GLU A 59 0.14 23.22 -1.24
N GLU A 60 0.66 23.90 -2.26
CA GLU A 60 2.09 23.89 -2.59
C GLU A 60 2.94 24.53 -1.46
N GLU A 61 2.52 25.70 -0.97
CA GLU A 61 3.15 26.39 0.16
C GLU A 61 3.13 25.51 1.42
N ALA A 62 2.00 24.87 1.73
CA ALA A 62 1.88 23.96 2.88
C ALA A 62 2.79 22.73 2.74
N LYS A 63 2.89 22.15 1.55
CA LYS A 63 3.79 21.03 1.25
C LYS A 63 5.26 21.45 1.43
N ASN A 64 5.64 22.63 0.94
CA ASN A 64 6.98 23.17 1.08
C ASN A 64 7.34 23.43 2.56
N GLU A 65 6.40 23.99 3.34
CA GLU A 65 6.61 24.21 4.76
C GLU A 65 6.77 22.89 5.53
N LEU A 66 5.97 21.87 5.21
CA LEU A 66 6.08 20.55 5.82
C LEU A 66 7.46 19.93 5.54
N ILE A 67 7.94 20.05 4.31
CA ILE A 67 9.27 19.56 3.94
C ILE A 67 10.35 20.30 4.73
N ARG A 68 10.28 21.63 4.80
CA ARG A 68 11.20 22.44 5.61
C ARG A 68 11.24 21.98 7.08
N LYS A 69 10.08 21.72 7.69
CA LYS A 69 9.98 21.28 9.09
C LYS A 69 10.49 19.86 9.32
N THR A 70 10.33 18.97 8.34
CA THR A 70 10.66 17.53 8.49
C THR A 70 12.10 17.21 8.10
N THR A 71 12.63 17.83 7.05
CA THR A 71 13.97 17.53 6.51
C THR A 71 14.97 18.66 6.68
N GLY A 72 14.52 19.86 7.09
CA GLY A 72 15.37 21.05 7.14
C GLY A 72 15.72 21.65 5.77
N ILE A 73 15.20 21.08 4.67
CA ILE A 73 15.50 21.51 3.30
C ILE A 73 14.57 22.65 2.89
N ASN A 74 15.12 23.76 2.41
CA ASN A 74 14.35 24.87 1.86
C ASN A 74 14.21 24.75 0.32
N ILE A 75 13.05 24.28 -0.15
CA ILE A 75 12.80 24.04 -1.58
C ILE A 75 12.79 25.34 -2.40
N GLU A 76 12.34 26.46 -1.84
CA GLU A 76 12.30 27.75 -2.56
C GLU A 76 13.70 28.22 -2.97
N GLN A 77 14.74 27.86 -2.22
CA GLN A 77 16.14 28.15 -2.54
C GLN A 77 16.72 27.22 -3.62
N ILE A 78 16.14 26.03 -3.80
CA ILE A 78 16.60 25.07 -4.81
C ILE A 78 16.10 25.46 -6.21
N SER A 79 14.91 26.05 -6.29
CA SER A 79 14.30 26.51 -7.57
C SER A 79 14.84 27.85 -8.08
N GLN A 80 15.54 28.62 -7.24
CA GLN A 80 16.41 29.69 -7.72
C GLN A 80 17.65 29.02 -8.31
N GLU A 81 17.54 28.58 -9.56
CA GLU A 81 18.64 28.01 -10.32
C GLU A 81 19.83 28.97 -10.24
N LYS A 82 20.81 28.66 -9.38
CA LYS A 82 22.15 29.19 -9.54
C LYS A 82 22.55 28.90 -10.98
N ASN A 83 23.00 29.94 -11.69
CA ASN A 83 23.44 29.82 -13.07
C ASN A 83 24.38 28.61 -13.17
N ILE A 84 24.20 27.77 -14.19
CA ILE A 84 25.01 26.56 -14.40
C ILE A 84 26.52 26.87 -14.29
N GLU A 85 26.95 28.07 -14.70
CA GLU A 85 28.33 28.55 -14.54
C GLU A 85 28.79 28.72 -13.09
N GLU A 86 27.89 29.09 -12.17
CA GLU A 86 28.17 29.28 -10.74
C GLU A 86 28.28 27.93 -10.02
N ILE A 87 27.43 26.96 -10.40
CA ILE A 87 27.49 25.56 -9.92
C ILE A 87 28.80 24.90 -10.36
N LEU A 88 29.24 25.14 -11.60
CA LEU A 88 30.50 24.60 -12.11
C LEU A 88 31.72 25.17 -11.37
N LYS A 89 31.71 26.45 -10.99
CA LYS A 89 32.78 27.09 -10.20
C LYS A 89 32.81 26.64 -8.73
N GLU A 90 31.65 26.46 -8.09
CA GLU A 90 31.57 25.88 -6.74
C GLU A 90 32.03 24.41 -6.73
N GLY A 91 31.72 23.65 -7.78
CA GLY A 91 32.08 22.24 -7.94
C GLY A 91 33.57 22.00 -8.19
N THR A 92 34.32 22.96 -8.71
CA THR A 92 35.78 22.84 -8.87
C THR A 92 36.53 23.16 -7.58
N ASN A 93 36.09 24.16 -6.83
CA ASN A 93 36.78 24.62 -5.61
C ASN A 93 36.58 23.69 -4.40
N LYS A 94 35.57 22.81 -4.40
CA LYS A 94 35.28 21.87 -3.30
C LYS A 94 35.75 20.42 -3.52
N ARG A 95 36.37 20.11 -4.67
CA ARG A 95 36.87 18.73 -4.96
C ARG A 95 38.00 18.31 -4.03
N GLU A 96 38.83 19.25 -3.61
CA GLU A 96 39.99 18.99 -2.74
C GLU A 96 39.59 18.74 -1.28
N GLU A 97 38.45 19.31 -0.83
CA GLU A 97 37.91 19.11 0.52
C GLU A 97 37.00 17.87 0.64
N ASN A 98 36.45 17.36 -0.47
CA ASN A 98 35.56 16.21 -0.43
C ASN A 98 36.32 14.94 -0.03
N GLU A 99 35.98 14.42 1.14
CA GLU A 99 36.61 13.25 1.75
C GLU A 99 36.61 12.01 0.84
N ILE A 100 35.60 11.88 -0.02
CA ILE A 100 35.48 10.82 -1.02
C ILE A 100 36.57 10.96 -2.08
N TYR A 101 36.80 12.18 -2.59
CA TYR A 101 37.86 12.46 -3.57
C TYR A 101 39.25 12.15 -3.01
N ARG A 102 39.50 12.51 -1.74
CA ARG A 102 40.77 12.19 -1.07
C ARG A 102 40.96 10.68 -0.87
N LYS A 103 39.88 9.94 -0.59
CA LYS A 103 39.92 8.48 -0.45
C LYS A 103 40.13 7.78 -1.80
N MET A 104 39.55 8.28 -2.90
CA MET A 104 39.75 7.74 -4.25
C MET A 104 41.18 7.92 -4.78
N GLN A 105 41.92 8.92 -4.32
CA GLN A 105 43.32 9.13 -4.71
C GLN A 105 44.30 8.15 -4.04
N LYS A 106 43.88 7.46 -2.96
CA LYS A 106 44.74 6.49 -2.27
C LYS A 106 44.74 5.16 -3.03
N PRO A 107 45.91 4.49 -3.17
CA PRO A 107 45.96 3.17 -3.76
C PRO A 107 45.22 2.16 -2.87
N VAL A 108 44.38 1.34 -3.48
CA VAL A 108 43.63 0.29 -2.77
C VAL A 108 44.58 -0.87 -2.48
N ASN A 109 44.64 -1.31 -1.22
CA ASN A 109 45.41 -2.48 -0.81
C ASN A 109 44.50 -3.71 -0.61
N GLU A 110 45.09 -4.90 -0.52
CA GLU A 110 44.35 -6.17 -0.39
C GLU A 110 43.50 -6.26 0.90
N LYS A 111 43.95 -5.62 1.99
CA LYS A 111 43.19 -5.56 3.24
C LYS A 111 41.95 -4.68 3.11
N ASP A 112 42.02 -3.60 2.34
CA ASP A 112 40.88 -2.72 2.06
C ASP A 112 39.80 -3.47 1.27
N ILE A 113 40.21 -4.36 0.35
CA ILE A 113 39.29 -5.20 -0.43
C ILE A 113 38.62 -6.24 0.46
N ASP A 114 39.36 -6.86 1.38
CA ASP A 114 38.82 -7.81 2.36
C ASP A 114 37.83 -7.15 3.33
N GLU A 115 38.16 -5.94 3.80
CA GLU A 115 37.29 -5.16 4.69
C GLU A 115 36.01 -4.74 3.97
N LEU A 116 36.13 -4.29 2.71
CA LEU A 116 34.99 -3.96 1.86
C LEU A 116 34.09 -5.19 1.61
N SER A 117 34.71 -6.35 1.38
CA SER A 117 33.99 -7.62 1.15
C SER A 117 33.20 -8.04 2.38
N LYS A 118 33.81 -7.94 3.57
CA LYS A 118 33.12 -8.20 4.85
C LYS A 118 31.99 -7.21 5.11
N ALA A 119 32.20 -5.92 4.83
CA ALA A 119 31.16 -4.90 4.99
C ALA A 119 29.97 -5.16 4.04
N LEU A 120 30.23 -5.61 2.81
CA LEU A 120 29.17 -5.95 1.86
C LEU A 120 28.39 -7.21 2.28
N GLU A 121 29.07 -8.22 2.82
CA GLU A 121 28.43 -9.41 3.38
C GLU A 121 27.56 -9.07 4.59
N GLN A 122 28.07 -8.23 5.50
CA GLN A 122 27.30 -7.73 6.65
C GLN A 122 26.05 -6.97 6.19
N PHE A 123 26.20 -6.05 5.24
CA PHE A 123 25.07 -5.30 4.70
C PHE A 123 24.02 -6.21 4.04
N ARG A 124 24.46 -7.24 3.30
CA ARG A 124 23.55 -8.25 2.74
C ARG A 124 22.81 -9.02 3.84
N ALA A 125 23.52 -9.46 4.87
CA ALA A 125 22.91 -10.16 6.00
C ALA A 125 21.88 -9.29 6.74
N GLU A 126 22.20 -8.03 7.01
CA GLU A 126 21.28 -7.07 7.62
C GLU A 126 20.04 -6.81 6.77
N ARG A 127 20.19 -6.67 5.44
CA ARG A 127 19.05 -6.50 4.53
C ARG A 127 18.16 -7.73 4.47
N ILE A 128 18.74 -8.93 4.50
CA ILE A 128 17.97 -10.18 4.56
C ILE A 128 17.20 -10.24 5.87
N ALA A 129 17.86 -10.00 7.01
CA ALA A 129 17.21 -9.96 8.33
C ALA A 129 16.10 -8.88 8.40
N MET A 130 16.32 -7.70 7.80
CA MET A 130 15.29 -6.67 7.68
C MET A 130 14.12 -7.14 6.79
N GLY A 131 14.39 -7.85 5.70
CA GLY A 131 13.35 -8.43 4.85
C GLY A 131 12.51 -9.47 5.61
N GLU A 132 13.14 -10.34 6.38
CA GLU A 132 12.49 -11.36 7.22
C GLU A 132 11.63 -10.72 8.31
N THR A 133 12.15 -9.72 9.04
CA THR A 133 11.40 -9.01 10.08
C THR A 133 10.18 -8.29 9.49
N LEU A 134 10.31 -7.63 8.33
CA LEU A 134 9.18 -7.00 7.65
C LEU A 134 8.13 -8.01 7.19
N ASN A 135 8.55 -9.19 6.71
CA ASN A 135 7.65 -10.27 6.34
C ASN A 135 6.92 -10.83 7.57
N GLU A 136 7.61 -11.01 8.70
CA GLU A 136 7.02 -11.46 9.95
C GLU A 136 5.99 -10.45 10.48
N ILE A 137 6.29 -9.15 10.45
CA ILE A 137 5.36 -8.07 10.82
C ILE A 137 4.10 -8.12 9.93
N LYS A 138 4.26 -8.25 8.61
CA LYS A 138 3.12 -8.38 7.68
C LYS A 138 2.29 -9.63 7.97
N ASN A 139 2.92 -10.76 8.27
CA ASN A 139 2.24 -12.01 8.61
C ASN A 139 1.51 -11.91 9.96
N GLN A 140 2.08 -11.23 10.95
CA GLN A 140 1.42 -10.95 12.23
C GLN A 140 0.20 -10.04 12.04
N GLN A 141 0.30 -8.99 11.23
CA GLN A 141 -0.83 -8.12 10.88
C GLN A 141 -1.94 -8.91 10.17
N ARG A 142 -1.62 -9.77 9.19
CA ARG A 142 -2.60 -10.65 8.54
C ARG A 142 -3.28 -11.60 9.52
N ARG A 143 -2.52 -12.22 10.45
CA ARG A 143 -3.07 -13.09 11.50
C ARG A 143 -4.04 -12.33 12.41
N ASN A 144 -3.73 -11.10 12.78
CA ASN A 144 -4.59 -10.26 13.64
C ASN A 144 -5.88 -9.82 12.92
N ILE A 145 -5.80 -9.47 11.63
CA ILE A 145 -6.98 -9.14 10.82
C ILE A 145 -7.93 -10.35 10.72
N ASN A 146 -7.40 -11.55 10.44
CA ASN A 146 -8.22 -12.76 10.35
C ASN A 146 -8.84 -13.16 11.70
N ARG A 147 -8.15 -12.96 12.83
CA ARG A 147 -8.73 -13.17 14.17
C ARG A 147 -9.90 -12.24 14.45
N ASN A 148 -9.83 -10.97 14.00
CA ASN A 148 -10.88 -9.98 14.22
C ASN A 148 -12.09 -10.18 13.28
N ALA A 149 -11.85 -10.66 12.05
CA ALA A 149 -12.92 -11.06 11.13
C ALA A 149 -13.71 -12.27 11.67
N ASN A 150 -13.01 -13.29 12.19
CA ASN A 150 -13.66 -14.49 12.75
C ASN A 150 -14.44 -14.20 14.04
N THR A 151 -14.04 -13.25 14.87
CA THR A 151 -14.75 -12.94 16.14
C THR A 151 -16.05 -12.16 15.93
N ARG A 152 -16.15 -11.30 14.89
CA ARG A 152 -17.41 -10.65 14.53
C ARG A 152 -18.34 -11.57 13.75
N ASN A 153 -17.81 -12.39 12.85
CA ASN A 153 -18.61 -13.36 12.10
C ASN A 153 -19.05 -14.57 12.96
N ALA A 154 -18.29 -15.01 13.97
CA ALA A 154 -18.73 -16.10 14.85
C ALA A 154 -20.07 -15.82 15.55
N ARG A 155 -20.38 -14.55 15.86
CA ARG A 155 -21.66 -14.16 16.48
C ARG A 155 -22.82 -14.02 15.47
N ILE A 156 -22.54 -13.96 14.16
CA ILE A 156 -23.56 -13.74 13.11
C ILE A 156 -23.76 -15.01 12.27
N MET A 157 -22.76 -15.88 12.21
CA MET A 157 -22.77 -17.09 11.40
C MET A 157 -23.65 -18.16 12.07
N ARG A 158 -24.74 -18.52 11.37
CA ARG A 158 -25.57 -19.69 11.68
C ARG A 158 -25.05 -20.92 10.96
N CYS A 159 -25.06 -22.04 11.65
CA CYS A 159 -24.73 -23.33 11.07
C CYS A 159 -25.79 -23.74 10.04
N TYR A 160 -25.40 -24.04 8.80
CA TYR A 160 -26.34 -24.49 7.76
C TYR A 160 -26.98 -25.87 8.00
N GLU A 161 -26.56 -26.60 9.04
CA GLU A 161 -27.10 -27.93 9.39
C GLU A 161 -28.09 -27.84 10.58
N CYS A 162 -27.70 -27.19 11.68
CA CYS A 162 -28.53 -27.11 12.90
C CYS A 162 -29.11 -25.71 13.18
N ASN A 163 -28.77 -24.72 12.36
CA ASN A 163 -29.22 -23.33 12.46
C ASN A 163 -28.85 -22.57 13.75
N GLU A 164 -28.01 -23.16 14.61
CA GLU A 164 -27.45 -22.51 15.79
C GLU A 164 -26.31 -21.55 15.42
N GLU A 165 -26.17 -20.46 16.19
CA GLU A 165 -25.10 -19.48 16.03
C GLU A 165 -23.78 -19.97 16.63
N GLY A 166 -22.65 -19.37 16.24
CA GLY A 166 -21.34 -19.65 16.85
C GLY A 166 -20.45 -20.62 16.07
N HIS A 167 -20.96 -21.34 15.08
CA HIS A 167 -20.19 -22.32 14.29
C HIS A 167 -20.76 -22.52 12.87
N ILE A 168 -19.95 -23.10 11.98
CA ILE A 168 -20.33 -23.48 10.61
C ILE A 168 -20.48 -25.00 10.48
N ARG A 169 -21.14 -25.49 9.41
CA ARG A 169 -21.44 -26.92 9.19
C ARG A 169 -20.25 -27.89 9.46
N PRO A 170 -19.00 -27.63 9.01
CA PRO A 170 -17.85 -28.51 9.32
C PRO A 170 -17.53 -28.66 10.82
N GLU A 171 -17.90 -27.66 11.62
CA GLU A 171 -17.67 -27.60 13.06
C GLU A 171 -18.92 -27.96 13.86
N CYS A 172 -20.01 -28.38 13.19
CA CYS A 172 -21.26 -28.69 13.85
C CYS A 172 -21.13 -29.91 14.78
N PRO A 173 -21.39 -29.74 16.09
CA PRO A 173 -21.29 -30.84 17.05
C PRO A 173 -22.32 -31.93 16.77
N GLN A 174 -23.50 -31.57 16.24
CA GLN A 174 -24.53 -32.53 15.86
C GLN A 174 -24.11 -33.38 14.66
N LEU A 175 -23.53 -32.75 13.63
CA LEU A 175 -23.01 -33.45 12.46
C LEU A 175 -21.87 -34.41 12.84
N ARG A 176 -20.94 -33.96 13.69
CA ARG A 176 -19.85 -34.82 14.19
C ARG A 176 -20.38 -36.03 14.95
N ARG A 177 -21.39 -35.86 15.81
CA ARG A 177 -22.02 -37.00 16.50
C ARG A 177 -22.68 -37.96 15.52
N ARG A 178 -23.43 -37.45 14.54
CA ARG A 178 -24.08 -38.28 13.51
C ARG A 178 -23.08 -39.12 12.73
N ILE A 179 -22.00 -38.51 12.24
CA ILE A 179 -20.92 -39.21 11.52
C ILE A 179 -20.27 -40.29 12.39
N ILE A 180 -20.04 -40.02 13.68
CA ILE A 180 -19.48 -41.01 14.62
C ILE A 180 -20.44 -42.18 14.81
N ILE A 181 -21.74 -41.91 14.94
CA ILE A 181 -22.77 -42.94 15.10
C ILE A 181 -22.88 -43.79 13.83
N GLU A 182 -22.96 -43.17 12.65
CA GLU A 182 -23.00 -43.87 11.35
C GLU A 182 -21.77 -44.77 11.17
N ARG A 183 -20.57 -44.26 11.51
CA ARG A 183 -19.34 -45.07 11.46
C ARG A 183 -19.36 -46.25 12.44
N LYS A 184 -19.95 -46.08 13.63
CA LYS A 184 -20.10 -47.17 14.60
C LYS A 184 -21.09 -48.22 14.11
N ILE A 185 -22.20 -47.81 13.50
CA ILE A 185 -23.20 -48.72 12.94
C ILE A 185 -22.57 -49.55 11.82
N ILE A 186 -21.89 -48.90 10.87
CA ILE A 186 -21.19 -49.58 9.77
C ILE A 186 -20.16 -50.58 10.33
N LEU A 187 -19.42 -50.21 11.38
CA LEU A 187 -18.46 -51.11 12.00
C LEU A 187 -19.13 -52.34 12.63
N ILE A 188 -20.29 -52.15 13.29
CA ILE A 188 -21.07 -53.25 13.88
C ILE A 188 -21.62 -54.17 12.78
N GLU A 189 -22.18 -53.62 11.69
CA GLU A 189 -22.65 -54.40 10.54
C GLU A 189 -21.53 -55.26 9.93
N ILE A 190 -20.33 -54.69 9.76
CA ILE A 190 -19.16 -55.43 9.27
C ILE A 190 -18.75 -56.55 10.23
N ILE A 191 -18.83 -56.32 11.55
CA ILE A 191 -18.49 -57.35 12.55
C ILE A 191 -19.50 -58.50 12.49
N ILE A 192 -20.80 -58.20 12.46
CA ILE A 192 -21.88 -59.20 12.35
C ILE A 192 -21.71 -60.01 11.07
N MET A 193 -21.50 -59.35 9.92
CA MET A 193 -21.26 -60.05 8.65
C MET A 193 -20.02 -60.95 8.71
N LYS A 194 -18.95 -60.54 9.41
CA LYS A 194 -17.76 -61.38 9.59
C LYS A 194 -18.06 -62.61 10.45
N GLU A 195 -18.81 -62.46 11.55
CA GLU A 195 -19.19 -63.56 12.42
C GLU A 195 -20.10 -64.57 11.70
N GLU A 196 -21.08 -64.09 10.93
CA GLU A 196 -21.94 -64.95 10.09
C GLU A 196 -21.14 -65.70 9.02
N ILE A 197 -20.18 -65.04 8.36
CA ILE A 197 -19.30 -65.69 7.37
C ILE A 197 -18.40 -66.75 8.04
N ILE A 198 -17.86 -66.48 9.23
CA ILE A 198 -17.04 -67.44 9.97
C ILE A 198 -17.87 -68.70 10.31
N MET A 199 -19.11 -68.54 10.78
CA MET A 199 -20.01 -69.69 11.03
C MET A 199 -20.32 -70.49 9.77
N ILE A 200 -20.41 -69.87 8.59
CA ILE A 200 -20.66 -70.56 7.32
C ILE A 200 -19.43 -71.34 6.83
N ILE A 201 -18.21 -70.86 7.13
CA ILE A 201 -16.95 -71.51 6.73
C ILE A 201 -16.58 -72.68 7.66
N GLU A 202 -17.07 -72.69 8.90
CA GLU A 202 -16.81 -73.75 9.89
C GLU A 202 -17.81 -74.94 9.85
N ILE A 203 -18.71 -74.99 8.85
CA ILE A 203 -19.60 -76.14 8.52
C ILE A 203 -19.07 -76.86 7.29
#